data_AF-K1UZK5-F1
#
_entry.id   AF-K1UZK5-F1
#
_cell.length_a   1.000
_cell.length_b   1.000
_cell.length_c   1.000
_cell.angle_alpha   90.00
_cell.angle_beta   90.00
_cell.angle_gamma   90.00
#
_symmetry.space_group_name_H-M   'P 1'
#
loop_
_entity.id
_entity.type
_entity.pdbx_description
1 polymer ?
#
loop_
_entity_poly.entity_id
_entity_poly.type
_entity_poly.pdbx_seq_one_letter_code
_entity_poly.pdbx_strand_id
1 'polypeptide(L)' 'QLENDTDYEVYVDGAAVGSMKTNMSGKLSVSVELEEGTSVKVKAVKRA' A
#
# COMPACT_ATOMS: atom_id res chain seq x y z
N GLN A 1 7.53 -8.32 -6.78
CA GLN A 1 6.38 -7.62 -7.38
C GLN A 1 5.12 -8.25 -6.80
N LEU A 2 4.02 -7.50 -6.63
CA LEU A 2 2.78 -8.03 -6.09
C LEU A 2 2.04 -8.87 -7.14
N GLU A 3 1.12 -9.72 -6.70
CA GLU A 3 0.25 -10.47 -7.61
C GLU A 3 -0.64 -9.53 -8.45
N ASN A 4 -0.94 -9.93 -9.68
CA ASN A 4 -1.77 -9.16 -10.60
C ASN A 4 -3.24 -9.21 -10.19
N ASP A 5 -3.99 -8.14 -10.49
CA ASP A 5 -5.45 -8.07 -10.28
C ASP A 5 -5.93 -8.47 -8.87
N THR A 6 -5.07 -8.24 -7.87
CA THR A 6 -5.25 -8.74 -6.50
C THR A 6 -5.46 -7.58 -5.55
N ASP A 7 -6.40 -7.74 -4.62
CA ASP A 7 -6.71 -6.75 -3.58
C ASP A 7 -5.72 -6.84 -2.40
N TYR A 8 -5.19 -5.68 -2.01
CA TYR A 8 -4.31 -5.52 -0.87
C TYR A 8 -4.90 -4.49 0.09
N GLU A 9 -4.79 -4.75 1.39
CA GLU A 9 -4.96 -3.72 2.40
C GLU A 9 -3.66 -2.96 2.59
N VAL A 10 -3.73 -1.63 2.49
CA VAL A 10 -2.59 -0.75 2.68
C VAL A 10 -2.67 -0.11 4.07
N TYR A 11 -1.52 -0.10 4.75
CA TYR A 11 -1.33 0.52 6.04
C TYR A 11 -0.24 1.58 5.96
N VAL A 12 -0.47 2.73 6.58
CA VAL A 12 0.49 3.83 6.76
C VAL A 12 0.64 4.06 8.25
N ASP A 13 1.86 3.91 8.77
CA ASP A 13 2.18 3.98 10.21
C ASP A 13 1.30 3.07 11.08
N GLY A 14 0.89 1.93 10.52
CA GLY A 14 0.07 0.93 11.18
C GLY A 14 -1.45 1.19 11.09
N ALA A 15 -1.88 2.36 10.62
CA ALA A 15 -3.29 2.65 10.36
C ALA A 15 -3.69 2.15 8.96
N ALA A 16 -4.83 1.46 8.86
CA ALA A 16 -5.39 1.04 7.58
C ALA A 16 -5.89 2.27 6.81
N VAL A 17 -5.35 2.50 5.62
CA VAL A 17 -5.74 3.64 4.76
C VAL A 17 -6.66 3.24 3.60
N GLY A 18 -6.87 1.93 3.43
CA GLY A 18 -7.85 1.38 2.50
C GLY A 18 -7.33 0.20 1.69
N SER A 19 -8.23 -0.36 0.89
CA SER A 19 -7.94 -1.46 -0.02
C SER A 19 -7.59 -0.95 -1.42
N MET A 20 -6.52 -1.49 -2.00
CA MET A 20 -6.06 -1.18 -3.34
C MET A 20 -5.88 -2.45 -4.14
N LYS A 21 -6.41 -2.46 -5.37
CA LYS A 21 -6.20 -3.54 -6.32
C LYS A 21 -4.98 -3.24 -7.18
N THR A 22 -4.08 -4.21 -7.32
CA THR A 22 -2.96 -4.12 -8.25
C THR A 22 -3.45 -4.10 -9.70
N ASN A 23 -2.74 -3.42 -10.59
CA ASN A 23 -3.03 -3.52 -12.02
C ASN A 23 -2.62 -4.89 -12.59
N MET A 24 -2.90 -5.12 -13.88
CA MET A 24 -2.54 -6.37 -14.59
C MET A 24 -1.04 -6.66 -14.67
N SER A 25 -0.19 -5.73 -14.23
CA SER A 25 1.27 -5.89 -14.11
C SER A 25 1.74 -5.96 -12.65
N GLY A 26 0.84 -6.09 -11.68
CA GLY A 26 1.20 -6.23 -10.26
C GLY A 26 1.74 -4.94 -9.64
N LYS A 27 1.49 -3.78 -10.26
CA LYS A 27 1.88 -2.47 -9.73
C LYS A 27 0.77 -1.91 -8.84
N LEU A 28 1.19 -1.29 -7.75
CA LEU A 28 0.34 -0.59 -6.77
C LEU A 28 1.05 0.72 -6.42
N SER A 29 0.30 1.82 -6.45
CA SER A 29 0.83 3.17 -6.19
C SER A 29 0.26 3.69 -4.87
N VAL A 30 1.13 4.17 -3.99
CA VAL A 30 0.74 4.78 -2.71
C VAL A 30 1.39 6.16 -2.65
N SER A 31 0.61 7.16 -2.26
CA SER A 31 1.09 8.51 -1.98
C SER A 31 1.02 8.74 -0.49
N VAL A 32 2.11 9.26 0.09
CA VAL A 32 2.19 9.65 1.50
C VAL A 32 2.79 11.05 1.60
N GLU A 33 2.35 11.80 2.59
CA GLU A 33 2.97 13.08 2.96
C GLU A 33 4.09 12.81 3.95
N LEU A 34 5.20 13.55 3.81
CA LEU A 34 6.37 13.44 4.68
C LEU A 34 6.60 14.78 5.36
N GLU A 35 7.05 14.72 6.61
CA GLU A 35 7.49 15.87 7.39
C GLU A 35 8.98 15.74 7.72
N GLU A 36 9.67 16.87 7.90
CA GLU A 36 11.10 16.87 8.20
C GLU A 36 11.40 16.07 9.48
N GLY A 37 12.33 15.12 9.39
CA GLY A 37 12.70 14.25 10.51
C GLY A 37 11.74 13.08 10.77
N THR A 38 10.65 12.95 10.02
CA THR A 38 9.65 11.88 10.22
C THR A 38 9.72 10.83 9.12
N SER A 39 9.85 9.55 9.49
CA SER A 39 9.75 8.42 8.56
C SER A 39 8.33 7.87 8.53
N VAL A 40 7.80 7.59 7.34
CA VAL A 40 6.50 6.95 7.16
C VAL A 40 6.69 5.47 6.78
N LYS A 41 6.04 4.57 7.52
CA LYS A 41 6.08 3.12 7.26
C LYS A 41 4.86 2.69 6.46
N VAL A 42 5.09 2.20 5.25
CA VAL A 42 4.03 1.66 4.38
C VAL A 42 4.08 0.13 4.37
N LYS A 43 2.91 -0.52 4.49
CA LYS A 43 2.75 -1.97 4.40
C LYS A 43 1.56 -2.32 3.52
N ALA A 44 1.72 -3.25 2.59
CA ALA A 44 0.63 -3.85 1.83
C ALA A 44 0.45 -5.32 2.26
N VAL A 45 -0.78 -5.72 2.57
CA VAL A 45 -1.13 -7.09 2.99
C VAL A 45 -2.19 -7.62 2.05
N LYS A 46 -1.91 -8.74 1.39
CA LYS A 46 -2.87 -9.39 0.48
C LYS A 46 -4.16 -9.70 1.25
N ARG A 47 -5.30 -9.29 0.71
CA ARG A 47 -6.62 -9.73 1.22
C ARG A 47 -6.92 -11.10 0.59
N ALA A 48 -7.37 -12.04 1.43
CA ALA A 48 -7.74 -13.39 1.03
C ALA A 48 -9.10 -13.43 0.35
#